data_AF-A0A1S1NEP5-F1
#
_entry.id   AF-A0A1S1NEP5-F1
#
_cell.length_a   1.000
_cell.length_b   1.000
_cell.length_c   1.000
_cell.angle_alpha   90.00
_cell.angle_beta   90.00
_cell.angle_gamma   90.00
#
_symmetry.space_group_name_H-M   'P 1'
#
loop_
_entity.id
_entity.type
_entity.pdbx_description
1 polymer ?
#
loop_
_entity_poly.entity_id
_entity_poly.type
_entity_poly.pdbx_seq_one_letter_code
_entity_poly.pdbx_strand_id
1 'polypeptide(L)' 'MSRLARGHPSETRRREIQRAIDRVVDNPMIGRACDEVHPGYRKHAVGVHALYYRIVSRDVIDVVRILHQRMDVDRHLD' A
#
# COMPACT_ATOMS: atom_id res chain seq x y z
N MET A 1 -12.04 -34.00 -3.96
CA MET A 1 -11.44 -33.61 -2.65
C MET A 1 -10.06 -33.00 -2.89
N SER A 2 -9.99 -31.74 -3.33
CA SER A 2 -8.69 -31.07 -3.58
C SER A 2 -8.24 -30.32 -2.34
N ARG A 3 -7.15 -30.81 -1.74
CA ARG A 3 -6.45 -30.21 -0.61
C ARG A 3 -5.53 -29.12 -1.16
N LEU A 4 -5.89 -27.85 -0.99
CA LEU A 4 -4.95 -26.74 -1.14
C LEU A 4 -4.43 -26.35 0.24
N ALA A 5 -3.12 -26.53 0.41
CA ALA A 5 -2.38 -26.16 1.59
C ALA A 5 -2.53 -24.66 1.86
N ARG A 6 -3.13 -24.32 3.01
CA ARG A 6 -3.04 -22.98 3.59
C ARG A 6 -1.63 -22.81 4.14
N GLY A 7 -0.69 -22.38 3.28
CA GLY A 7 0.62 -21.89 3.73
C GLY A 7 0.39 -20.70 4.67
N HIS A 8 1.18 -20.60 5.75
CA HIS A 8 1.04 -19.54 6.75
C HIS A 8 1.09 -18.15 6.08
N PRO A 9 -0.03 -17.40 6.05
CA PRO A 9 -0.18 -16.22 5.17
C PRO A 9 0.63 -14.99 5.61
N SER A 10 1.29 -15.02 6.77
CA SER A 10 1.93 -13.84 7.38
C SER A 10 3.23 -13.42 6.70
N GLU A 11 4.11 -14.37 6.38
CA GLU A 11 5.45 -14.05 5.85
C GLU A 11 5.41 -13.57 4.39
N THR A 12 4.58 -14.19 3.55
CA THR A 12 4.43 -13.79 2.14
C THR A 12 3.90 -12.36 2.04
N ARG A 13 2.86 -12.03 2.82
CA ARG A 13 2.29 -10.68 2.87
C ARG A 13 3.33 -9.66 3.32
N ARG A 14 4.15 -9.99 4.32
CA ARG A 14 5.23 -9.09 4.78
C ARG A 14 6.22 -8.78 3.65
N ARG A 15 6.61 -9.80 2.88
CA ARG A 15 7.52 -9.65 1.73
C ARG A 15 6.92 -8.80 0.62
N GLU A 16 5.63 -8.94 0.34
CA GLU A 16 4.93 -8.12 -0.66
C GLU A 16 4.89 -6.65 -0.26
N ILE A 17 4.56 -6.36 1.00
CA ILE A 17 4.59 -4.99 1.53
C ILE A 17 5.99 -4.40 1.48
N GLN A 18 7.02 -5.15 1.89
CA GLN A 18 8.40 -4.67 1.82
C GLN A 18 8.80 -4.31 0.39
N ARG A 19 8.54 -5.20 -0.58
CA ARG A 19 8.84 -4.93 -1.99
C ARG A 19 8.08 -3.72 -2.52
N ALA A 20 6.86 -3.49 -2.06
CA ALA A 20 6.11 -2.31 -2.44
C ALA A 20 6.73 -1.04 -1.86
N ILE A 21 7.19 -1.05 -0.62
CA ILE A 21 7.94 0.05 -0.01
C ILE A 21 9.20 0.34 -0.83
N ASP A 22 9.99 -0.68 -1.16
CA ASP A 22 11.22 -0.50 -1.95
C ASP A 22 10.94 0.15 -3.31
N ARG A 23 9.84 -0.25 -3.98
CA ARG A 23 9.41 0.35 -5.26
C ARG A 23 9.00 1.81 -5.13
N VAL A 24 8.28 2.18 -4.07
CA VAL A 24 7.86 3.58 -3.88
C VAL A 24 9.01 4.46 -3.38
N VAL A 25 10.06 3.88 -2.79
CA VAL A 25 11.30 4.62 -2.51
C VAL A 25 12.06 4.88 -3.82
N ASP A 26 12.20 3.87 -4.68
CA ASP A 26 12.90 3.98 -5.98
C ASP A 26 12.18 4.91 -6.97
N ASN A 27 10.85 4.85 -7.00
CA ASN A 27 10.04 5.74 -7.81
C ASN A 27 8.82 6.24 -7.02
N PRO A 28 8.96 7.33 -6.26
CA PRO A 28 7.89 7.87 -5.42
C PRO A 28 6.63 8.28 -6.19
N MET A 29 6.72 8.46 -7.51
CA MET A 29 5.61 8.86 -8.35
C MET A 29 4.72 7.70 -8.83
N ILE A 30 5.06 6.43 -8.57
CA ILE A 30 4.23 5.27 -9.02
C ILE A 30 2.88 5.15 -8.32
N GLY A 31 2.75 5.69 -7.10
CA GLY A 31 1.46 5.77 -6.41
C GLY A 31 0.55 6.78 -7.10
N ARG A 32 -0.76 6.55 -7.07
CA ARG A 32 -1.75 7.53 -7.53
C ARG A 32 -1.83 8.66 -6.49
N ALA A 33 -1.87 9.93 -6.92
CA ALA A 33 -2.21 11.02 -6.03
C ALA A 33 -3.61 10.78 -5.43
N CYS A 34 -3.77 10.98 -4.13
CA CYS A 34 -5.04 10.85 -3.42
C CYS A 34 -5.27 12.06 -2.51
N ASP A 35 -5.21 13.25 -3.10
CA ASP A 35 -5.43 14.51 -2.40
C ASP A 35 -6.82 14.60 -1.75
N GLU A 36 -7.79 13.80 -2.23
CA GLU A 36 -9.10 13.62 -1.59
C GLU A 36 -9.03 13.05 -0.17
N VAL A 37 -7.97 12.31 0.17
CA VAL A 37 -7.73 11.79 1.53
C VAL A 37 -6.95 12.82 2.35
N HIS A 38 -5.88 13.36 1.78
CA HIS A 38 -5.10 14.46 2.35
C HIS A 38 -4.18 15.05 1.26
N PRO A 39 -4.04 16.39 1.17
CA PRO A 39 -3.14 17.00 0.19
C PRO A 39 -1.72 16.42 0.24
N GLY A 40 -1.15 16.12 -0.92
CA GLY A 40 0.19 15.56 -1.08
C GLY A 40 0.31 14.06 -0.79
N TYR A 41 -0.80 13.37 -0.49
CA TYR A 41 -0.78 11.92 -0.30
C TYR A 41 -0.77 11.18 -1.64
N ARG A 42 -0.15 9.99 -1.59
CA ARG A 42 -0.12 9.02 -2.67
C ARG A 42 -0.52 7.65 -2.15
N LYS A 43 -1.18 6.88 -3.02
CA LYS A 43 -1.63 5.52 -2.76
C LYS A 43 -1.05 4.53 -3.76
N HIS A 44 -0.46 3.45 -3.27
CA HIS A 44 -0.01 2.32 -4.08
C HIS A 44 -0.71 1.01 -3.65
N ALA A 45 -1.30 0.28 -4.59
CA ALA A 45 -2.00 -0.97 -4.31
C ALA A 45 -1.01 -2.14 -4.22
N VAL A 46 -1.16 -2.99 -3.20
CA VAL A 46 -0.28 -4.13 -2.92
C VAL A 46 -1.12 -5.33 -2.54
N GLY A 47 -1.52 -6.12 -3.53
CA GLY A 47 -2.47 -7.21 -3.34
C GLY A 47 -3.77 -6.68 -2.73
N VAL A 48 -4.18 -7.23 -1.59
CA VAL A 48 -5.38 -6.78 -0.83
C VAL A 48 -5.10 -5.61 0.11
N HIS A 49 -3.93 -4.97 0.04
CA HIS A 49 -3.56 -3.81 0.85
C HIS A 49 -3.39 -2.55 -0.01
N ALA A 50 -3.52 -1.39 0.64
CA ALA A 50 -3.21 -0.08 0.09
C ALA A 50 -2.15 0.60 0.97
N LEU A 51 -1.03 0.97 0.35
CA LEU A 51 0.07 1.74 0.96
C LEU A 51 -0.17 3.23 0.73
N TYR A 52 -0.38 3.97 1.81
CA TYR A 52 -0.50 5.43 1.82
C TYR A 52 0.82 6.05 2.26
N TYR A 53 1.32 6.98 1.46
CA TYR A 53 2.58 7.64 1.74
C TYR A 53 2.58 9.07 1.19
N ARG A 54 3.55 9.87 1.64
CA ARG A 54 3.85 11.20 1.08
C ARG A 54 5.33 11.30 0.76
N ILE A 55 5.66 12.15 -0.20
CA ILE A 55 7.04 12.44 -0.59
C ILE A 55 7.54 13.56 0.31
N VAL A 56 8.58 13.31 1.10
CA VAL A 56 9.18 14.31 2.02
C VAL A 56 10.35 15.01 1.33
N SER A 57 11.15 14.25 0.57
CA SER A 57 12.23 14.76 -0.28
C SER A 57 12.48 13.78 -1.43
N ARG A 58 13.48 14.05 -2.27
CA ARG A 58 13.77 13.26 -3.48
C ARG A 58 13.86 11.75 -3.23
N ASP A 59 14.46 11.36 -2.10
CA ASP A 59 14.78 9.97 -1.77
C ASP A 59 14.14 9.52 -0.44
N VAL A 60 13.25 10.34 0.13
CA VAL A 60 12.58 10.07 1.39
C VAL A 60 11.08 10.13 1.21
N ILE A 61 10.43 9.01 1.51
CA ILE A 61 8.98 8.92 1.68
C ILE A 61 8.64 8.73 3.16
N ASP A 62 7.45 9.17 3.53
CA ASP A 62 6.84 8.90 4.82
C ASP A 62 5.62 7.99 4.61
N VAL A 63 5.70 6.75 5.12
CA VAL A 63 4.61 5.77 5.03
C VAL A 63 3.61 6.06 6.14
N VAL A 64 2.48 6.65 5.76
CA VAL A 64 1.46 7.11 6.71
C VAL A 64 0.61 5.92 7.20
N ARG A 65 0.12 5.07 6.28
CA ARG A 65 -0.77 3.94 6.62
C ARG A 65 -0.63 2.79 5.63
N ILE A 66 -0.90 1.58 6.12
CA ILE A 66 -1.10 0.40 5.29
C ILE A 66 -2.46 -0.17 5.65
N LEU A 67 -3.44 -0.01 4.77
CA LEU A 67 -4.82 -0.44 4.99
C LEU A 67 -5.12 -1.72 4.21
N HIS A 68 -6.03 -2.55 4.71
CA HIS A 68 -6.66 -3.57 3.90
C HIS A 68 -7.66 -2.88 2.95
N GLN A 69 -7.67 -3.25 1.66
CA GLN A 69 -8.42 -2.58 0.60
C GLN A 69 -9.93 -2.45 0.90
N ARG A 70 -10.50 -3.38 1.67
CA ARG A 70 -11.91 -3.27 2.10
C ARG A 70 -12.17 -2.05 3.00
N MET A 71 -11.26 -1.76 3.93
CA MET A 71 -11.36 -0.54 4.77
C MET A 71 -11.11 0.74 3.99
N ASP A 72 -10.51 0.63 2.81
CA ASP A 72 -10.25 1.74 1.91
C ASP A 72 -11.51 2.15 1.15
N VAL A 73 -12.26 1.17 0.64
CA VAL A 73 -13.51 1.36 -0.09
C VAL A 73 -14.60 1.89 0.84
N ASP A 74 -14.71 1.37 2.05
CA ASP A 74 -15.73 1.81 3.03
C ASP A 74 -15.54 3.28 3.49
N ARG A 75 -14.35 3.87 3.26
CA ARG A 75 -14.09 5.29 3.55
C ARG A 75 -14.34 6.24 2.38
N HIS A 76 -14.68 5.70 1.21
CA HIS A 76 -14.97 6.47 0.00
C HIS A 76 -16.43 6.34 -0.46
N LEU A 77 -17.29 5.74 0.38
CA LEU A 77 -18.72 5.71 0.21
C LEU A 77 -19.33 6.78 1.12
N ASP A 78 -19.47 7.99 0.57
CA ASP A 78 -20.50 8.96 0.99
C ASP A 78 -21.80 8.64 0.25
#